data_AF-A0A093VC06-F1
#
_entry.id   AF-A0A093VC06-F1
#
_cell.length_a   1.000
_cell.length_b   1.000
_cell.length_c   1.000
_cell.angle_alpha   90.00
_cell.angle_beta   90.00
_cell.angle_gamma   90.00
#
_symmetry.space_group_name_H-M   'P 1'
#
loop_
_entity.id
_entity.type
_entity.pdbx_description
1 polymer ?
#
loop_
_entity_poly.entity_id
_entity_poly.type
_entity_poly.pdbx_seq_one_letter_code
_entity_poly.pdbx_strand_id
1 'polypeptide(L)'
;MSTDPKPRMTWENSVRNCLNEYADRMGTNRYVLLRSGQLVGAALLVYVREDALGDIKNVEGSVKKTGLSGMAGNKGGCAIRLEYSNTKICLVTAHLAAGFANYDERNKDYATISNGLRFRYNRTIEDHDAIIWLGDFNYRIGLDNQEVRQLIKNHEFGKLYEHDQLNLQMLAGRTFPFYSEGLIRFAPTYKYDLGTDNYDTSDKGRIPAWCDRVLWKGGGLKQIDYAAANIKTSDHRPVSSLFDCTISIIDEVQKDRLNRILYDRHRAEFGAMVSRGDLLEDDDDAVRSFGNSQGLPPASSDRHKWWLDNGSGARSDIAPFVQGNVPNIVGKSNPFTRSEEDEWVNPQALLDIADSRDHSKVAVADSSMSKSQRQRKPVALSQPDSTPASIIESQRGGGCISVDAGEPKPRLPPRPPTWQTGENFLPQPIKRSATAAHTPTNLLDEVDPAIEKWKPLLPHR
;
A
#
# COMPACT_ATOMS: atom_id res chain seq x y z
N MET A 1 -9.96 26.31 6.67
CA MET A 1 -11.16 25.79 7.36
C MET A 1 -10.71 24.73 8.34
N SER A 2 -11.08 24.85 9.63
CA SER A 2 -11.01 23.71 10.56
C SER A 2 -12.24 22.83 10.36
N THR A 3 -12.16 21.55 10.74
CA THR A 3 -13.32 20.64 10.77
C THR A 3 -13.96 20.71 12.15
N ASP A 4 -15.30 20.75 12.25
CA ASP A 4 -15.98 20.69 13.55
C ASP A 4 -15.77 19.29 14.19
N PRO A 5 -15.17 19.20 15.39
CA PRO A 5 -15.01 17.94 16.08
C PRO A 5 -16.30 17.45 16.75
N LYS A 6 -17.33 18.30 16.96
CA LYS A 6 -18.53 17.94 17.74
C LYS A 6 -19.26 16.71 17.20
N PRO A 7 -19.55 16.56 15.89
CA PRO A 7 -20.26 15.37 15.39
C PRO A 7 -19.46 14.08 15.63
N ARG A 8 -18.12 14.15 15.47
CA ARG A 8 -17.22 13.04 15.79
C ARG A 8 -17.27 12.71 17.30
N MET A 9 -17.21 13.71 18.17
CA MET A 9 -17.27 13.52 19.63
C MET A 9 -18.61 12.91 20.09
N THR A 10 -19.73 13.21 19.40
CA THR A 10 -21.01 12.53 19.62
C THR A 10 -20.89 11.04 19.27
N TRP A 11 -20.45 10.72 18.04
CA TRP A 11 -20.24 9.33 17.61
C TRP A 11 -19.25 8.57 18.50
N GLU A 12 -18.18 9.23 18.96
CA GLU A 12 -17.18 8.65 19.85
C GLU A 12 -17.78 8.16 21.17
N ASN A 13 -18.73 8.91 21.72
CA ASN A 13 -19.43 8.52 22.94
C ASN A 13 -20.53 7.48 22.66
N SER A 14 -21.29 7.61 21.57
CA SER A 14 -22.31 6.63 21.18
C SER A 14 -21.73 5.23 20.94
N VAL A 15 -20.64 5.11 20.18
CA VAL A 15 -19.98 3.82 19.92
C VAL A 15 -19.32 3.28 21.19
N ARG A 16 -18.64 4.13 21.98
CA ARG A 16 -18.05 3.72 23.27
C ARG A 16 -19.10 3.19 24.24
N ASN A 17 -20.26 3.84 24.34
CA ASN A 17 -21.33 3.38 25.22
C ASN A 17 -21.89 2.03 24.73
N CYS A 18 -22.26 1.91 23.45
CA CYS A 18 -22.79 0.69 22.86
C CYS A 18 -21.86 -0.54 23.04
N LEU A 19 -20.55 -0.37 22.78
CA LEU A 19 -19.55 -1.43 23.00
C LEU A 19 -19.47 -1.87 24.47
N ASN A 20 -19.57 -0.92 25.40
CA ASN A 20 -19.48 -1.21 26.83
C ASN A 20 -20.77 -1.79 27.39
N GLU A 21 -21.95 -1.33 26.95
CA GLU A 21 -23.24 -1.95 27.27
C GLU A 21 -23.30 -3.41 26.77
N TYR A 22 -22.63 -3.73 25.66
CA TYR A 22 -22.44 -5.12 25.24
C TYR A 22 -21.46 -5.87 26.15
N ALA A 23 -20.29 -5.30 26.45
CA ALA A 23 -19.30 -5.93 27.34
C ALA A 23 -19.85 -6.23 28.75
N ASP A 24 -20.59 -5.28 29.34
CA ASP A 24 -21.23 -5.40 30.65
C ASP A 24 -22.29 -6.53 30.67
N ARG A 25 -23.04 -6.71 29.58
CA ARG A 25 -24.01 -7.83 29.42
C ARG A 25 -23.34 -9.19 29.23
N MET A 26 -22.19 -9.22 28.56
CA MET A 26 -21.43 -10.45 28.27
C MET A 26 -20.42 -10.82 29.37
N GLY A 27 -20.24 -9.97 30.39
CA GLY A 27 -19.22 -10.16 31.43
C GLY A 27 -17.78 -10.06 30.93
N THR A 28 -17.53 -9.36 29.82
CA THR A 28 -16.21 -9.24 29.18
C THR A 28 -15.53 -7.92 29.50
N ASN A 29 -14.21 -7.84 29.23
CA ASN A 29 -13.45 -6.61 29.43
C ASN A 29 -13.96 -5.47 28.54
N ARG A 30 -14.01 -4.27 29.14
CA ARG A 30 -14.57 -3.05 28.58
C ARG A 30 -13.72 -2.48 27.45
N TYR A 31 -14.30 -1.57 26.67
CA TYR A 31 -13.67 -0.95 25.50
C TYR A 31 -13.36 0.54 25.72
N VAL A 32 -12.12 0.93 25.42
CA VAL A 32 -11.66 2.33 25.41
C VAL A 32 -11.42 2.83 23.98
N LEU A 33 -11.56 4.14 23.78
CA LEU A 33 -11.13 4.80 22.54
C LEU A 33 -9.60 4.95 22.57
N LEU A 34 -8.89 4.13 21.79
CA LEU A 34 -7.43 4.18 21.69
C LEU A 34 -6.98 5.45 20.96
N ARG A 35 -7.63 5.75 19.84
CA ARG A 35 -7.37 6.95 19.03
C ARG A 35 -8.52 7.24 18.09
N SER A 36 -8.68 8.51 17.75
CA SER A 36 -9.50 8.95 16.62
C SER A 36 -8.76 9.93 15.70
N GLY A 37 -9.28 10.06 14.49
CA GLY A 37 -8.80 10.98 13.46
C GLY A 37 -9.94 11.39 12.54
N GLN A 38 -9.81 12.55 11.89
CA GLN A 38 -10.89 13.15 11.09
C GLN A 38 -10.35 13.97 9.93
N LEU A 39 -10.99 13.85 8.77
CA LEU A 39 -10.77 14.69 7.60
C LEU A 39 -12.13 15.11 7.02
N VAL A 40 -12.59 16.30 7.43
CA VAL A 40 -13.93 16.85 7.12
C VAL A 40 -15.04 15.86 7.53
N GLY A 41 -15.68 15.18 6.59
CA GLY A 41 -16.77 14.23 6.86
C GLY A 41 -16.30 12.81 7.20
N ALA A 42 -15.09 12.43 6.81
CA ALA A 42 -14.54 11.11 7.12
C ALA A 42 -13.90 11.11 8.52
N ALA A 43 -14.22 10.12 9.34
CA ALA A 43 -13.61 9.92 10.66
C ALA A 43 -13.26 8.45 10.86
N LEU A 44 -12.10 8.18 11.45
CA LEU A 44 -11.67 6.84 11.87
C LEU A 44 -11.59 6.82 13.40
N LEU A 45 -12.31 5.87 14.01
CA LEU A 45 -12.34 5.65 15.45
C LEU A 45 -11.80 4.26 15.74
N VAL A 46 -10.77 4.14 16.56
CA VAL A 46 -10.16 2.85 16.93
C VAL A 46 -10.43 2.58 18.40
N TYR A 47 -11.23 1.55 18.67
CA TYR A 47 -11.53 1.05 20.00
C TYR A 47 -10.78 -0.25 20.25
N VAL A 48 -10.32 -0.44 21.48
CA VAL A 48 -9.66 -1.67 21.93
C VAL A 48 -10.19 -2.06 23.30
N ARG A 49 -10.11 -3.35 23.64
CA ARG A 49 -10.40 -3.81 25.00
C ARG A 49 -9.34 -3.32 25.97
N GLU A 50 -9.74 -3.07 27.21
CA GLU A 50 -8.85 -2.63 28.29
C GLU A 50 -7.71 -3.62 28.56
N ASP A 51 -7.96 -4.93 28.43
CA ASP A 51 -6.95 -5.97 28.62
C ASP A 51 -5.93 -6.11 27.46
N ALA A 52 -6.22 -5.55 26.29
CA ALA A 52 -5.28 -5.47 25.17
C ALA A 52 -4.28 -4.31 25.28
N LEU A 53 -4.51 -3.35 26.19
CA LEU A 53 -3.72 -2.10 26.26
C LEU A 53 -2.24 -2.30 26.57
N GLY A 54 -1.88 -3.35 27.34
CA GLY A 54 -0.50 -3.62 27.71
C GLY A 54 0.41 -4.00 26.53
N ASP A 55 -0.15 -4.61 25.49
CA ASP A 55 0.56 -5.01 24.27
C ASP A 55 0.63 -3.92 23.21
N ILE A 56 -0.18 -2.87 23.32
CA ILE A 56 -0.38 -1.88 22.26
C ILE A 56 0.56 -0.69 22.43
N LYS A 57 1.41 -0.47 21.41
CA LYS A 57 2.44 0.57 21.39
C LYS A 57 2.51 1.32 20.06
N ASN A 58 3.29 2.40 20.03
CA ASN A 58 3.61 3.18 18.84
C ASN A 58 2.35 3.61 18.03
N VAL A 59 1.30 4.02 18.74
CA VAL A 59 0.02 4.42 18.14
C VAL A 59 0.13 5.80 17.50
N GLU A 60 -0.12 5.88 16.20
CA GLU A 60 0.00 7.12 15.41
C GLU A 60 -1.23 7.33 14.53
N GLY A 61 -1.41 8.56 14.03
CA GLY A 61 -2.52 8.90 13.14
C GLY A 61 -2.13 10.02 12.18
N SER A 62 -2.68 9.96 10.96
CA SER A 62 -2.36 10.87 9.86
C SER A 62 -3.55 11.05 8.92
N VAL A 63 -3.51 12.09 8.08
CA VAL A 63 -4.58 12.44 7.13
C VAL A 63 -4.00 12.90 5.79
N LYS A 64 -4.71 12.60 4.69
CA LYS A 64 -4.32 13.02 3.35
C LYS A 64 -5.54 13.45 2.52
N LYS A 65 -5.54 14.71 2.10
CA LYS A 65 -6.52 15.29 1.16
C LYS A 65 -6.21 14.88 -0.27
N THR A 66 -7.23 14.82 -1.11
CA THR A 66 -7.08 14.46 -2.54
C THR A 66 -7.59 15.51 -3.52
N GLY A 67 -8.71 16.19 -3.23
CA GLY A 67 -9.31 17.17 -4.14
C GLY A 67 -8.35 18.30 -4.56
N LEU A 68 -8.44 18.77 -5.81
CA LEU A 68 -7.51 19.74 -6.42
C LEU A 68 -6.03 19.40 -6.15
N SER A 69 -5.59 18.19 -6.51
CA SER A 69 -4.23 17.69 -6.27
C SER A 69 -3.79 17.77 -4.81
N GLY A 70 -4.72 17.56 -3.88
CA GLY A 70 -4.53 17.63 -2.42
C GLY A 70 -4.76 19.01 -1.78
N MET A 71 -5.07 20.05 -2.56
CA MET A 71 -5.31 21.41 -2.04
C MET A 71 -6.72 21.58 -1.44
N ALA A 72 -7.74 20.95 -2.03
CA ALA A 72 -9.13 20.99 -1.54
C ALA A 72 -9.41 19.86 -0.53
N GLY A 73 -10.25 20.16 0.48
CA GLY A 73 -10.34 19.34 1.70
C GLY A 73 -11.52 18.37 1.81
N ASN A 74 -12.47 18.34 0.87
CA ASN A 74 -13.74 17.61 0.98
C ASN A 74 -13.66 16.10 0.66
N LYS A 75 -12.48 15.60 0.30
CA LYS A 75 -12.19 14.21 -0.09
C LYS A 75 -10.78 13.81 0.35
N GLY A 76 -10.60 12.52 0.56
CA GLY A 76 -9.32 11.92 0.96
C GLY A 76 -9.46 10.88 2.06
N GLY A 77 -8.37 10.60 2.77
CA GLY A 77 -8.28 9.56 3.79
C GLY A 77 -7.73 10.01 5.14
N CYS A 78 -8.07 9.23 6.17
CA CYS A 78 -7.52 9.30 7.52
C CYS A 78 -7.06 7.90 7.94
N ALA A 79 -5.84 7.79 8.45
CA ALA A 79 -5.28 6.53 8.89
C ALA A 79 -4.84 6.59 10.36
N ILE A 80 -5.01 5.47 11.07
CA ILE A 80 -4.50 5.23 12.42
C ILE A 80 -3.73 3.92 12.37
N ARG A 81 -2.53 3.92 12.93
CA ARG A 81 -1.67 2.75 12.98
C ARG A 81 -1.21 2.47 14.40
N LEU A 82 -0.86 1.22 14.68
CA LEU A 82 -0.36 0.75 15.97
C LEU A 82 0.58 -0.45 15.79
N GLU A 83 1.32 -0.79 16.83
CA GLU A 83 1.89 -2.13 17.02
C GLU A 83 1.12 -2.83 18.14
N TYR A 84 0.68 -4.06 17.88
CA TYR A 84 0.18 -4.99 18.89
C TYR A 84 1.28 -6.04 19.07
N SER A 85 1.88 -6.10 20.26
CA SER A 85 3.05 -6.93 20.57
C SER A 85 4.19 -6.72 19.55
N ASN A 86 4.36 -7.57 18.54
CA ASN A 86 5.34 -7.39 17.46
C ASN A 86 4.71 -7.22 16.05
N THR A 87 3.38 -7.28 15.91
CA THR A 87 2.66 -7.06 14.64
C THR A 87 2.30 -5.58 14.46
N LYS A 88 2.67 -5.00 13.31
CA LYS A 88 2.31 -3.63 12.89
C LYS A 88 0.96 -3.63 12.16
N ILE A 89 -0.03 -2.92 12.69
CA ILE A 89 -1.37 -2.81 12.09
C ILE A 89 -1.61 -1.38 11.59
N CYS A 90 -2.13 -1.23 10.38
CA CYS A 90 -2.59 0.05 9.82
C CYS A 90 -4.07 -0.01 9.43
N LEU A 91 -4.87 0.88 10.00
CA LEU A 91 -6.29 1.05 9.69
C LEU A 91 -6.47 2.37 8.94
N VAL A 92 -7.14 2.35 7.79
CA VAL A 92 -7.34 3.52 6.93
C VAL A 92 -8.82 3.65 6.62
N THR A 93 -9.39 4.85 6.81
CA THR A 93 -10.66 5.19 6.17
C THR A 93 -10.45 6.18 5.04
N ALA A 94 -11.24 6.07 3.97
CA ALA A 94 -11.24 7.03 2.88
C ALA A 94 -12.67 7.35 2.42
N HIS A 95 -12.83 8.57 1.92
CA HIS A 95 -14.00 9.02 1.17
C HIS A 95 -13.48 9.56 -0.17
N LEU A 96 -13.64 8.79 -1.24
CA LEU A 96 -13.07 9.05 -2.57
C LEU A 96 -14.03 9.83 -3.48
N ALA A 97 -13.52 10.33 -4.61
CA ALA A 97 -14.27 11.09 -5.62
C ALA A 97 -15.61 10.45 -6.02
N ALA A 98 -16.69 11.22 -5.88
CA ALA A 98 -18.06 10.79 -6.18
C ALA A 98 -18.43 11.02 -7.64
N GLY A 99 -19.47 10.33 -8.12
CA GLY A 99 -19.98 10.46 -9.50
C GLY A 99 -19.74 9.20 -10.33
N PHE A 100 -20.64 8.95 -11.29
CA PHE A 100 -20.71 7.67 -12.00
C PHE A 100 -19.46 7.37 -12.84
N ALA A 101 -19.06 8.31 -13.69
CA ALA A 101 -17.91 8.17 -14.60
C ALA A 101 -16.54 8.35 -13.93
N ASN A 102 -16.48 8.89 -12.71
CA ASN A 102 -15.25 9.39 -12.09
C ASN A 102 -14.34 8.29 -11.49
N TYR A 103 -14.33 7.05 -12.03
CA TYR A 103 -13.49 5.98 -11.50
C TYR A 103 -11.98 6.28 -11.65
N ASP A 104 -11.57 6.98 -12.72
CA ASP A 104 -10.18 7.43 -12.87
C ASP A 104 -9.80 8.57 -11.92
N GLU A 105 -10.78 9.28 -11.33
CA GLU A 105 -10.55 10.20 -10.22
C GLU A 105 -10.39 9.42 -8.90
N ARG A 106 -11.20 8.38 -8.68
CA ARG A 106 -11.04 7.46 -7.52
C ARG A 106 -9.72 6.70 -7.53
N ASN A 107 -9.24 6.28 -8.70
CA ASN A 107 -7.91 5.69 -8.89
C ASN A 107 -6.80 6.69 -8.47
N LYS A 108 -6.95 7.98 -8.82
CA LYS A 108 -6.00 9.05 -8.44
C LYS A 108 -6.10 9.41 -6.95
N ASP A 109 -7.29 9.39 -6.36
CA ASP A 109 -7.50 9.57 -4.92
C ASP A 109 -6.81 8.45 -4.13
N TYR A 110 -7.01 7.19 -4.52
CA TYR A 110 -6.29 6.04 -3.96
C TYR A 110 -4.76 6.26 -4.01
N ALA A 111 -4.21 6.55 -5.19
CA ALA A 111 -2.78 6.76 -5.37
C ALA A 111 -2.26 7.95 -4.54
N THR A 112 -3.04 9.03 -4.42
CA THR A 112 -2.70 10.23 -3.64
C THR A 112 -2.68 9.95 -2.13
N ILE A 113 -3.58 9.09 -1.63
CA ILE A 113 -3.59 8.63 -0.24
C ILE A 113 -2.42 7.67 0.00
N SER A 114 -2.31 6.58 -0.77
CA SER A 114 -1.25 5.57 -0.68
C SER A 114 0.15 6.21 -0.70
N ASN A 115 0.43 6.97 -1.76
CA ASN A 115 1.78 7.49 -1.99
C ASN A 115 2.07 8.74 -1.16
N GLY A 116 1.04 9.38 -0.59
CA GLY A 116 1.13 10.71 0.00
C GLY A 116 0.73 10.86 1.47
N LEU A 117 0.19 9.82 2.13
CA LEU A 117 -0.05 9.77 3.57
C LEU A 117 1.21 9.27 4.29
N ARG A 118 1.62 9.94 5.37
CA ARG A 118 2.81 9.61 6.16
C ARG A 118 2.56 9.72 7.65
N PHE A 119 3.10 8.79 8.40
CA PHE A 119 3.21 8.79 9.86
C PHE A 119 4.58 9.39 10.27
N ARG A 120 4.98 9.27 11.55
CA ARG A 120 6.31 9.73 12.00
C ARG A 120 7.41 8.97 11.28
N TYR A 121 8.60 9.60 11.24
CA TYR A 121 9.80 9.03 10.60
C TYR A 121 9.59 8.64 9.13
N ASN A 122 8.68 9.33 8.42
CA ASN A 122 8.28 9.06 7.03
C ASN A 122 7.70 7.64 6.78
N ARG A 123 7.25 6.94 7.84
CA ARG A 123 6.57 5.64 7.70
C ARG A 123 5.30 5.79 6.86
N THR A 124 5.10 4.89 5.91
CA THR A 124 3.99 4.83 4.95
C THR A 124 2.85 3.95 5.47
N ILE A 125 1.81 3.75 4.66
CA ILE A 125 0.78 2.74 4.91
C ILE A 125 1.35 1.33 4.75
N GLU A 126 2.22 1.12 3.77
CA GLU A 126 2.71 -0.21 3.34
C GLU A 126 3.80 -0.80 4.27
N ASP A 127 4.35 -0.02 5.20
CA ASP A 127 5.31 -0.47 6.22
C ASP A 127 4.66 -1.26 7.38
N HIS A 128 3.57 -1.98 7.11
CA HIS A 128 2.74 -2.66 8.10
C HIS A 128 2.41 -4.10 7.69
N ASP A 129 2.41 -4.99 8.67
CA ASP A 129 2.29 -6.43 8.46
C ASP A 129 0.81 -6.84 8.24
N ALA A 130 -0.12 -5.99 8.69
CA ALA A 130 -1.57 -6.08 8.49
C ALA A 130 -2.15 -4.69 8.19
N ILE A 131 -2.85 -4.55 7.06
CA ILE A 131 -3.43 -3.29 6.59
C ILE A 131 -4.91 -3.51 6.25
N ILE A 132 -5.80 -2.62 6.70
CA ILE A 132 -7.22 -2.60 6.33
C ILE A 132 -7.59 -1.18 5.86
N TRP A 133 -8.17 -1.07 4.66
CA TRP A 133 -8.81 0.15 4.17
C TRP A 133 -10.34 -0.03 4.14
N LEU A 134 -11.10 0.98 4.58
CA LEU A 134 -12.56 0.92 4.59
C LEU A 134 -13.24 2.28 4.33
N GLY A 135 -14.50 2.25 3.88
CA GLY A 135 -15.37 3.43 3.77
C GLY A 135 -15.98 3.64 2.40
N ASP A 136 -16.44 4.87 2.14
CA ASP A 136 -17.08 5.26 0.88
C ASP A 136 -16.04 5.48 -0.23
N PHE A 137 -15.72 4.40 -0.92
CA PHE A 137 -14.84 4.42 -2.08
C PHE A 137 -15.56 4.89 -3.35
N ASN A 138 -16.88 5.13 -3.30
CA ASN A 138 -17.68 5.73 -4.36
C ASN A 138 -17.69 5.04 -5.75
N TYR A 139 -17.08 3.86 -5.91
CA TYR A 139 -17.15 3.07 -7.15
C TYR A 139 -18.58 2.57 -7.39
N ARG A 140 -18.97 2.45 -8.67
CA ARG A 140 -20.35 2.18 -9.09
C ARG A 140 -20.45 0.90 -9.91
N ILE A 141 -21.67 0.39 -10.08
CA ILE A 141 -21.97 -0.72 -10.99
C ILE A 141 -22.18 -0.14 -12.40
N GLY A 142 -21.48 -0.68 -13.40
CA GLY A 142 -21.47 -0.21 -14.78
C GLY A 142 -22.63 -0.71 -15.64
N LEU A 143 -23.86 -0.71 -15.12
CA LEU A 143 -25.08 -1.19 -15.78
C LEU A 143 -26.21 -0.15 -15.65
N ASP A 144 -27.25 -0.28 -16.48
CA ASP A 144 -28.41 0.61 -16.45
C ASP A 144 -29.30 0.42 -15.21
N ASN A 145 -29.96 1.51 -14.77
CA ASN A 145 -30.69 1.52 -13.49
C ASN A 145 -31.81 0.46 -13.40
N GLN A 146 -32.51 0.20 -14.50
CA GLN A 146 -33.57 -0.81 -14.56
C GLN A 146 -33.00 -2.23 -14.42
N GLU A 147 -31.90 -2.51 -15.12
CA GLU A 147 -31.20 -3.79 -15.04
C GLU A 147 -30.62 -4.02 -13.64
N VAL A 148 -29.93 -3.02 -13.08
CA VAL A 148 -29.40 -3.09 -11.71
C VAL A 148 -30.50 -3.41 -10.70
N ARG A 149 -31.64 -2.70 -10.75
CA ARG A 149 -32.76 -2.95 -9.83
C ARG A 149 -33.41 -4.33 -10.05
N GLN A 150 -33.45 -4.82 -11.29
CA GLN A 150 -33.98 -6.15 -11.61
C GLN A 150 -33.04 -7.28 -11.15
N LEU A 151 -31.73 -7.13 -11.29
CA LEU A 151 -30.74 -8.07 -10.78
C LEU A 151 -30.72 -8.12 -9.24
N ILE A 152 -30.86 -6.97 -8.57
CA ILE A 152 -31.00 -6.91 -7.10
C ILE A 152 -32.27 -7.64 -6.65
N LYS A 153 -33.41 -7.41 -7.32
CA LYS A 153 -34.69 -8.09 -7.03
C LYS A 153 -34.60 -9.61 -7.22
N ASN A 154 -33.75 -10.08 -8.12
CA ASN A 154 -33.48 -11.50 -8.34
C ASN A 154 -32.36 -12.07 -7.45
N HIS A 155 -31.76 -11.24 -6.57
CA HIS A 155 -30.58 -11.58 -5.76
C HIS A 155 -29.33 -12.01 -6.56
N GLU A 156 -29.23 -11.62 -7.83
CA GLU A 156 -28.14 -12.02 -8.74
C GLU A 156 -26.87 -11.15 -8.55
N PHE A 157 -26.40 -11.04 -7.30
CA PHE A 157 -25.28 -10.18 -6.91
C PHE A 157 -23.96 -10.48 -7.65
N GLY A 158 -23.75 -11.72 -8.11
CA GLY A 158 -22.58 -12.07 -8.95
C GLY A 158 -22.51 -11.29 -10.26
N LYS A 159 -23.61 -11.26 -11.04
CA LYS A 159 -23.70 -10.52 -12.31
C LYS A 159 -23.52 -9.01 -12.14
N LEU A 160 -23.97 -8.49 -11.00
CA LEU A 160 -23.74 -7.09 -10.61
C LEU A 160 -22.27 -6.82 -10.28
N TYR A 161 -21.59 -7.77 -9.61
CA TYR A 161 -20.18 -7.65 -9.22
C TYR A 161 -19.22 -7.79 -10.41
N GLU A 162 -19.58 -8.56 -11.45
CA GLU A 162 -18.89 -8.56 -12.75
C GLU A 162 -18.80 -7.16 -13.37
N HIS A 163 -19.75 -6.28 -13.05
CA HIS A 163 -19.83 -4.90 -13.53
C HIS A 163 -19.45 -3.86 -12.47
N ASP A 164 -18.96 -4.27 -11.30
CA ASP A 164 -18.50 -3.35 -10.25
C ASP A 164 -17.18 -2.68 -10.65
N GLN A 165 -17.15 -1.34 -10.65
CA GLN A 165 -15.97 -0.59 -11.06
C GLN A 165 -14.75 -0.85 -10.16
N LEU A 166 -14.91 -1.09 -8.85
CA LEU A 166 -13.75 -1.34 -7.97
C LEU A 166 -13.10 -2.68 -8.32
N ASN A 167 -13.90 -3.74 -8.39
CA ASN A 167 -13.50 -5.06 -8.87
C ASN A 167 -12.73 -4.95 -10.20
N LEU A 168 -13.31 -4.28 -11.20
CA LEU A 168 -12.68 -4.11 -12.52
C LEU A 168 -11.38 -3.28 -12.48
N GLN A 169 -11.27 -2.24 -11.66
CA GLN A 169 -10.02 -1.47 -11.53
C GLN A 169 -8.95 -2.23 -10.72
N MET A 170 -9.33 -3.06 -9.73
CA MET A 170 -8.40 -3.91 -8.97
C MET A 170 -7.86 -5.05 -9.82
N LEU A 171 -8.72 -5.76 -10.58
CA LEU A 171 -8.31 -6.79 -11.54
C LEU A 171 -7.38 -6.23 -12.63
N ALA A 172 -7.59 -4.98 -13.04
CA ALA A 172 -6.70 -4.26 -13.97
C ALA A 172 -5.41 -3.71 -13.31
N GLY A 173 -5.18 -3.94 -12.02
CA GLY A 173 -4.00 -3.47 -11.27
C GLY A 173 -3.89 -1.95 -11.10
N ARG A 174 -4.97 -1.20 -11.37
CA ARG A 174 -4.96 0.28 -11.42
C ARG A 174 -5.15 0.96 -10.05
N THR A 175 -5.66 0.21 -9.08
CA THR A 175 -6.03 0.68 -7.75
C THR A 175 -5.92 -0.49 -6.77
N PHE A 176 -5.61 -0.21 -5.50
CA PHE A 176 -5.46 -1.24 -4.44
C PHE A 176 -4.65 -2.51 -4.81
N PRO A 177 -3.47 -2.42 -5.46
CA PRO A 177 -2.67 -3.60 -5.81
C PRO A 177 -2.25 -4.42 -4.57
N PHE A 178 -2.43 -5.75 -4.68
CA PHE A 178 -2.21 -6.73 -3.62
C PHE A 178 -3.14 -6.63 -2.40
N TYR A 179 -4.22 -5.84 -2.47
CA TYR A 179 -5.31 -5.92 -1.51
C TYR A 179 -6.35 -6.97 -1.97
N SER A 180 -7.02 -7.59 -1.01
CA SER A 180 -8.14 -8.52 -1.22
C SER A 180 -9.47 -7.90 -0.78
N GLU A 181 -10.57 -8.38 -1.37
CA GLU A 181 -11.94 -8.12 -0.91
C GLU A 181 -12.65 -9.45 -0.60
N GLY A 182 -13.65 -9.39 0.29
CA GLY A 182 -14.53 -10.52 0.57
C GLY A 182 -15.57 -10.70 -0.54
N LEU A 183 -16.05 -11.93 -0.71
CA LEU A 183 -17.19 -12.19 -1.59
C LEU A 183 -18.42 -11.44 -1.06
N ILE A 184 -18.86 -10.41 -1.79
CA ILE A 184 -20.03 -9.61 -1.44
C ILE A 184 -21.29 -10.47 -1.58
N ARG A 185 -21.99 -10.69 -0.46
CA ARG A 185 -23.25 -11.46 -0.38
C ARG A 185 -24.48 -10.59 -0.06
N PHE A 186 -24.29 -9.28 0.06
CA PHE A 186 -25.32 -8.31 0.45
C PHE A 186 -25.65 -7.37 -0.72
N ALA A 187 -26.87 -6.85 -0.73
CA ALA A 187 -27.33 -5.92 -1.77
C ALA A 187 -26.55 -4.60 -1.77
N PRO A 188 -26.50 -3.86 -2.90
CA PRO A 188 -25.84 -2.56 -3.01
C PRO A 188 -26.21 -1.59 -1.88
N THR A 189 -25.20 -1.01 -1.25
CA THR A 189 -25.32 -0.22 0.01
C THR A 189 -25.81 1.21 -0.22
N TYR A 190 -25.68 1.71 -1.44
CA TYR A 190 -26.10 3.03 -1.91
C TYR A 190 -27.05 2.87 -3.11
N LYS A 191 -28.01 3.76 -3.41
CA LYS A 191 -28.54 4.87 -2.59
C LYS A 191 -29.96 4.56 -2.19
N TYR A 192 -30.30 4.72 -0.91
CA TYR A 192 -31.65 4.53 -0.39
C TYR A 192 -32.40 5.85 -0.19
N ASP A 193 -33.74 5.78 -0.15
CA ASP A 193 -34.56 6.85 0.43
C ASP A 193 -34.60 6.70 1.96
N LEU A 194 -34.34 7.80 2.67
CA LEU A 194 -34.10 7.82 4.12
C LEU A 194 -35.21 7.11 4.92
N GLY A 195 -34.81 6.24 5.86
CA GLY A 195 -35.73 5.45 6.68
C GLY A 195 -36.35 4.22 5.98
N THR A 196 -36.18 4.07 4.66
CA THR A 196 -36.82 3.00 3.86
C THR A 196 -35.80 2.04 3.25
N ASP A 197 -36.26 0.89 2.73
CA ASP A 197 -35.47 -0.02 1.90
C ASP A 197 -35.64 0.22 0.40
N ASN A 198 -36.29 1.32 0.01
CA ASN A 198 -36.41 1.72 -1.39
C ASN A 198 -35.10 2.35 -1.87
N TYR A 199 -34.62 1.95 -3.05
CA TYR A 199 -33.53 2.63 -3.74
C TYR A 199 -34.03 3.93 -4.37
N ASP A 200 -33.23 5.00 -4.24
CA ASP A 200 -33.46 6.40 -4.64
C ASP A 200 -34.62 6.59 -5.64
N THR A 201 -35.74 7.11 -5.15
CA THR A 201 -36.95 7.41 -5.96
C THR A 201 -37.02 8.88 -6.40
N SER A 202 -36.03 9.70 -6.03
CA SER A 202 -35.94 11.10 -6.49
C SER A 202 -35.65 11.22 -7.99
N ASP A 203 -35.92 12.40 -8.59
CA ASP A 203 -35.68 12.70 -10.01
C ASP A 203 -34.23 12.46 -10.48
N LYS A 204 -33.28 12.38 -9.54
CA LYS A 204 -31.86 12.09 -9.80
C LYS A 204 -31.59 10.59 -10.05
N GLY A 205 -32.57 9.74 -9.74
CA GLY A 205 -32.64 8.32 -10.07
C GLY A 205 -31.30 7.60 -9.97
N ARG A 206 -30.62 7.68 -8.81
CA ARG A 206 -29.29 7.09 -8.69
C ARG A 206 -29.35 5.57 -8.88
N ILE A 207 -28.43 5.08 -9.71
CA ILE A 207 -28.16 3.66 -9.91
C ILE A 207 -27.58 3.11 -8.59
N PRO A 208 -28.10 2.00 -8.05
CA PRO A 208 -27.54 1.36 -6.88
C PRO A 208 -26.07 0.95 -7.06
N ALA A 209 -25.29 0.99 -5.98
CA ALA A 209 -23.86 0.66 -5.98
C ALA A 209 -23.35 0.18 -4.62
N TRP A 210 -22.30 -0.64 -4.63
CA TRP A 210 -21.47 -0.90 -3.45
C TRP A 210 -20.41 0.19 -3.32
N CYS A 211 -20.84 1.37 -2.87
CA CYS A 211 -19.95 2.49 -2.58
C CYS A 211 -19.07 2.22 -1.35
N ASP A 212 -19.64 1.53 -0.35
CA ASP A 212 -19.07 1.28 0.97
C ASP A 212 -18.37 -0.08 0.99
N ARG A 213 -17.05 -0.09 1.24
CA ARG A 213 -16.20 -1.28 1.05
C ARG A 213 -15.23 -1.50 2.21
N VAL A 214 -14.72 -2.72 2.35
CA VAL A 214 -13.63 -3.11 3.26
C VAL A 214 -12.63 -4.00 2.50
N LEU A 215 -11.40 -3.52 2.37
CA LEU A 215 -10.29 -4.21 1.72
C LEU A 215 -9.14 -4.45 2.71
N TRP A 216 -8.37 -5.52 2.53
CA TRP A 216 -7.22 -5.80 3.38
C TRP A 216 -5.98 -6.28 2.63
N LYS A 217 -4.82 -6.15 3.26
CA LYS A 217 -3.52 -6.62 2.76
C LYS A 217 -2.65 -7.09 3.92
N GLY A 218 -1.83 -8.10 3.68
CA GLY A 218 -0.94 -8.72 4.69
C GLY A 218 -1.34 -10.14 5.03
N GLY A 219 -0.35 -11.03 5.17
CA GLY A 219 -0.57 -12.48 5.34
C GLY A 219 -1.14 -12.91 6.69
N GLY A 220 -1.16 -12.02 7.68
CA GLY A 220 -1.72 -12.28 9.02
C GLY A 220 -3.22 -12.05 9.14
N LEU A 221 -3.92 -11.66 8.07
CA LEU A 221 -5.35 -11.32 8.08
C LEU A 221 -6.20 -12.34 7.33
N LYS A 222 -7.18 -12.93 8.03
CA LYS A 222 -8.19 -13.82 7.47
C LYS A 222 -9.58 -13.23 7.76
N GLN A 223 -10.30 -12.84 6.70
CA GLN A 223 -11.67 -12.36 6.83
C GLN A 223 -12.61 -13.51 7.22
N ILE A 224 -13.57 -13.24 8.12
CA ILE A 224 -14.51 -14.22 8.69
C ILE A 224 -15.96 -13.90 8.30
N ASP A 225 -16.31 -12.61 8.31
CA ASP A 225 -17.62 -12.11 7.87
C ASP A 225 -17.45 -10.80 7.10
N TYR A 226 -18.38 -10.53 6.17
CA TYR A 226 -18.47 -9.30 5.40
C TYR A 226 -19.94 -9.02 5.03
N ALA A 227 -20.55 -8.06 5.72
CA ALA A 227 -22.00 -7.86 5.71
C ALA A 227 -22.40 -6.37 5.73
N ALA A 228 -23.62 -6.08 5.26
CA ALA A 228 -24.26 -4.78 5.42
C ALA A 228 -25.37 -4.85 6.48
N ALA A 229 -25.37 -3.91 7.42
CA ALA A 229 -26.34 -3.83 8.51
C ALA A 229 -27.63 -3.09 8.07
N ASN A 230 -28.79 -3.58 8.50
CA ASN A 230 -30.09 -2.98 8.17
C ASN A 230 -30.42 -1.74 9.02
N ILE A 231 -29.55 -0.73 8.96
CA ILE A 231 -29.68 0.55 9.68
C ILE A 231 -30.01 1.63 8.65
N LYS A 232 -31.17 2.29 8.81
CA LYS A 232 -31.81 3.13 7.78
C LYS A 232 -31.69 4.64 8.03
N THR A 233 -30.76 5.05 8.89
CA THR A 233 -30.53 6.45 9.30
C THR A 233 -29.79 7.30 8.25
N SER A 234 -29.37 6.68 7.14
CA SER A 234 -28.63 7.28 6.03
C SER A 234 -29.18 6.76 4.70
N ASP A 235 -28.83 7.44 3.59
CA ASP A 235 -29.02 6.94 2.24
C ASP A 235 -27.97 5.89 1.82
N HIS A 236 -26.99 5.63 2.70
CA HIS A 236 -26.11 4.46 2.70
C HIS A 236 -26.54 3.42 3.76
N ARG A 237 -26.18 2.15 3.57
CA ARG A 237 -26.23 1.09 4.61
C ARG A 237 -24.83 0.88 5.21
N PRO A 238 -24.67 0.84 6.55
CA PRO A 238 -23.37 0.56 7.16
C PRO A 238 -22.84 -0.83 6.81
N VAL A 239 -21.53 -0.93 6.53
CA VAL A 239 -20.85 -2.20 6.22
C VAL A 239 -19.92 -2.57 7.38
N SER A 240 -19.92 -3.85 7.74
CA SER A 240 -19.06 -4.46 8.76
C SER A 240 -18.27 -5.63 8.19
N SER A 241 -17.07 -5.84 8.73
CA SER A 241 -16.21 -6.97 8.39
C SER A 241 -15.52 -7.48 9.64
N LEU A 242 -15.49 -8.80 9.84
CA LEU A 242 -14.77 -9.46 10.92
C LEU A 242 -13.47 -10.09 10.37
N PHE A 243 -12.39 -10.02 11.14
CA PHE A 243 -11.09 -10.59 10.79
C PHE A 243 -10.48 -11.34 11.97
N ASP A 244 -9.98 -12.55 11.72
CA ASP A 244 -8.92 -13.14 12.51
C ASP A 244 -7.60 -12.43 12.13
N CYS A 245 -6.85 -11.93 13.11
CA CYS A 245 -5.56 -11.28 12.92
C CYS A 245 -4.47 -11.97 13.75
N THR A 246 -3.48 -12.57 13.08
CA THR A 246 -2.37 -13.26 13.75
C THR A 246 -1.40 -12.24 14.35
N ILE A 247 -1.34 -12.18 15.68
CA ILE A 247 -0.39 -11.35 16.42
C ILE A 247 0.91 -12.13 16.67
N SER A 248 2.04 -11.56 16.25
CA SER A 248 3.37 -12.05 16.60
C SER A 248 3.75 -11.51 17.97
N ILE A 249 4.24 -12.39 18.85
CA ILE A 249 4.77 -12.05 20.17
C ILE A 249 6.18 -12.62 20.24
N ILE A 250 7.16 -11.77 20.55
CA ILE A 250 8.58 -12.13 20.61
C ILE A 250 9.08 -11.92 22.04
N ASP A 251 9.65 -12.97 22.65
CA ASP A 251 10.49 -12.81 23.84
C ASP A 251 11.80 -12.15 23.43
N GLU A 252 11.86 -10.82 23.60
CA GLU A 252 13.04 -10.02 23.27
C GLU A 252 14.28 -10.43 24.11
N VAL A 253 14.09 -10.94 25.34
CA VAL A 253 15.18 -11.39 26.22
C VAL A 253 15.77 -12.70 25.71
N GLN A 254 14.92 -13.65 25.32
CA GLN A 254 15.36 -14.90 24.70
C GLN A 254 16.01 -14.64 23.33
N LYS A 255 15.41 -13.77 22.51
CA LYS A 255 15.94 -13.35 21.22
C LYS A 255 17.31 -12.70 21.34
N ASP A 256 17.50 -11.72 22.22
CA ASP A 256 18.80 -11.04 22.38
C ASP A 256 19.88 -11.98 22.95
N ARG A 257 19.50 -12.90 23.85
CA ARG A 257 20.39 -13.98 24.29
C ARG A 257 20.82 -14.89 23.14
N LEU A 258 19.90 -15.28 22.26
CA LEU A 258 20.22 -16.12 21.09
C LEU A 258 21.06 -15.37 20.06
N ASN A 259 20.71 -14.11 19.76
CA ASN A 259 21.49 -13.22 18.88
C ASN A 259 22.94 -13.12 19.35
N ARG A 260 23.17 -12.93 20.65
CA ARG A 260 24.52 -12.89 21.22
C ARG A 260 25.27 -14.21 21.07
N ILE A 261 24.63 -15.35 21.38
CA ILE A 261 25.25 -16.68 21.23
C ILE A 261 25.64 -16.96 19.77
N LEU A 262 24.79 -16.57 18.81
CA LEU A 262 25.08 -16.71 17.38
C LEU A 262 26.21 -15.77 16.94
N TYR A 263 26.21 -14.51 17.38
CA TYR A 263 27.27 -13.55 17.09
C TYR A 263 28.63 -14.02 17.65
N ASP A 264 28.67 -14.43 18.92
CA ASP A 264 29.90 -14.91 19.57
C ASP A 264 30.42 -16.19 18.89
N ARG A 265 29.52 -17.08 18.41
CA ARG A 265 29.88 -18.25 17.57
C ARG A 265 30.47 -17.84 16.23
N HIS A 266 29.76 -17.03 15.44
CA HIS A 266 30.22 -16.61 14.10
C HIS A 266 31.57 -15.88 14.18
N ARG A 267 31.77 -15.06 15.22
CA ARG A 267 33.05 -14.41 15.52
C ARG A 267 34.17 -15.42 15.83
N ALA A 268 33.87 -16.47 16.58
CA ALA A 268 34.84 -17.52 16.92
C ALA A 268 35.18 -18.40 15.71
N GLU A 269 34.19 -18.77 14.89
CA GLU A 269 34.37 -19.57 13.67
C GLU A 269 35.17 -18.80 12.61
N PHE A 270 34.82 -17.54 12.34
CA PHE A 270 35.58 -16.67 11.44
C PHE A 270 37.00 -16.40 11.97
N GLY A 271 37.15 -16.16 13.27
CA GLY A 271 38.46 -15.99 13.90
C GLY A 271 39.33 -17.26 13.81
N ALA A 272 38.73 -18.45 13.93
CA ALA A 272 39.43 -19.72 13.76
C ALA A 272 39.82 -20.00 12.29
N MET A 273 39.00 -19.57 11.33
CA MET A 273 39.28 -19.68 9.89
C MET A 273 40.45 -18.77 9.48
N VAL A 274 40.46 -17.51 9.95
CA VAL A 274 41.61 -16.60 9.84
C VAL A 274 42.85 -17.20 10.50
N SER A 275 42.71 -17.78 11.70
CA SER A 275 43.83 -18.38 12.44
C SER A 275 44.38 -19.68 11.84
N ARG A 276 43.66 -20.31 10.89
CA ARG A 276 44.09 -21.54 10.21
C ARG A 276 44.94 -21.31 8.96
N GLY A 277 44.91 -20.10 8.41
CA GLY A 277 45.53 -19.82 7.11
C GLY A 277 44.69 -20.24 5.90
N ASP A 278 43.42 -20.63 6.08
CA ASP A 278 42.47 -20.95 5.00
C ASP A 278 42.09 -19.71 4.13
N LEU A 279 42.74 -18.57 4.35
CA LEU A 279 42.59 -17.29 3.61
C LEU A 279 43.92 -16.84 2.98
N LEU A 280 44.81 -17.79 2.66
CA LEU A 280 46.07 -17.54 1.95
C LEU A 280 45.96 -17.98 0.48
N GLU A 281 45.44 -17.09 -0.37
CA GLU A 281 46.18 -16.48 -1.51
C GLU A 281 45.22 -15.67 -2.44
N ASP A 282 45.73 -14.55 -2.98
CA ASP A 282 45.21 -13.78 -4.13
C ASP A 282 43.75 -13.25 -4.16
N ASP A 283 43.28 -12.58 -3.09
CA ASP A 283 42.32 -11.46 -3.26
C ASP A 283 42.46 -10.35 -2.17
N ASP A 284 43.01 -9.21 -2.56
CA ASP A 284 43.39 -8.09 -1.67
C ASP A 284 42.18 -7.18 -1.28
N ASP A 285 41.02 -7.36 -1.91
CA ASP A 285 39.78 -6.65 -1.55
C ASP A 285 39.05 -7.30 -0.35
N ALA A 286 39.22 -8.61 -0.13
CA ALA A 286 38.54 -9.34 0.95
C ALA A 286 38.88 -8.83 2.36
N VAL A 287 40.14 -8.40 2.58
CA VAL A 287 40.66 -7.99 3.89
C VAL A 287 40.18 -6.59 4.31
N ARG A 288 39.70 -5.77 3.37
CA ARG A 288 39.36 -4.35 3.62
C ARG A 288 37.95 -4.15 4.19
N SER A 289 37.06 -5.12 4.08
CA SER A 289 35.61 -4.93 4.21
C SER A 289 35.10 -4.49 5.61
N PHE A 290 35.74 -4.94 6.71
CA PHE A 290 35.26 -4.66 8.08
C PHE A 290 36.33 -4.08 9.03
N GLY A 291 37.37 -3.47 8.45
CA GLY A 291 38.51 -2.91 9.18
C GLY A 291 38.32 -1.49 9.75
N ASN A 292 37.16 -0.85 9.60
CA ASN A 292 36.91 0.47 10.20
C ASN A 292 35.42 0.77 10.42
N SER A 293 35.08 1.31 11.60
CA SER A 293 33.70 1.62 11.99
C SER A 293 33.27 3.02 11.51
N GLN A 294 33.17 3.23 10.19
CA GLN A 294 32.81 4.53 9.62
C GLN A 294 31.75 4.47 8.51
N GLY A 295 30.61 3.85 8.84
CA GLY A 295 29.38 3.88 8.03
C GLY A 295 29.33 2.83 6.91
N LEU A 296 28.15 2.24 6.74
CA LEU A 296 27.83 1.60 5.46
C LEU A 296 27.78 2.70 4.39
N PRO A 297 28.27 2.47 3.15
CA PRO A 297 28.10 3.43 2.07
C PRO A 297 26.61 3.73 1.86
N PRO A 298 26.25 4.98 1.51
CA PRO A 298 24.85 5.31 1.25
C PRO A 298 24.31 4.45 0.11
N ALA A 299 23.06 4.01 0.24
CA ALA A 299 22.42 3.19 -0.79
C ALA A 299 22.46 3.89 -2.16
N SER A 300 22.83 3.13 -3.20
CA SER A 300 22.98 3.66 -4.56
C SER A 300 21.74 4.44 -5.01
N SER A 301 21.99 5.57 -5.67
CA SER A 301 20.99 6.45 -6.25
C SER A 301 21.18 6.56 -7.76
N ASP A 302 20.21 7.15 -8.45
CA ASP A 302 20.29 7.40 -9.90
C ASP A 302 21.51 8.26 -10.32
N ARG A 303 22.16 8.94 -9.36
CA ARG A 303 23.29 9.86 -9.58
C ARG A 303 24.63 9.35 -9.05
N HIS A 304 24.64 8.30 -8.24
CA HIS A 304 25.85 7.79 -7.58
C HIS A 304 25.64 6.32 -7.20
N LYS A 305 26.54 5.46 -7.69
CA LYS A 305 26.48 4.00 -7.56
C LYS A 305 27.81 3.54 -6.96
N TRP A 306 27.79 3.12 -5.70
CA TRP A 306 29.02 2.87 -4.93
C TRP A 306 29.95 1.82 -5.55
N TRP A 307 29.40 0.89 -6.34
CA TRP A 307 30.14 -0.11 -7.12
C TRP A 307 30.91 0.46 -8.33
N LEU A 308 30.98 1.78 -8.51
CA LEU A 308 31.79 2.47 -9.52
C LEU A 308 32.87 3.38 -8.90
N ASP A 309 32.89 3.56 -7.57
CA ASP A 309 33.72 4.59 -6.92
C ASP A 309 35.23 4.29 -6.99
N ASN A 310 35.62 3.02 -7.11
CA ASN A 310 37.01 2.59 -7.31
C ASN A 310 37.52 2.77 -8.75
N GLY A 311 36.74 3.37 -9.66
CA GLY A 311 37.10 3.54 -11.09
C GLY A 311 37.04 2.26 -11.92
N SER A 312 37.08 1.09 -11.28
CA SER A 312 36.77 -0.20 -11.88
C SER A 312 35.29 -0.25 -12.31
N GLY A 313 35.04 -0.11 -13.61
CA GLY A 313 33.72 -0.46 -14.16
C GLY A 313 33.43 -1.93 -13.91
N ALA A 314 32.21 -2.26 -13.48
CA ALA A 314 31.82 -3.61 -13.09
C ALA A 314 32.15 -4.64 -14.19
N ARG A 315 33.14 -5.48 -13.93
CA ARG A 315 33.50 -6.62 -14.77
C ARG A 315 32.74 -7.85 -14.31
N SER A 316 32.58 -8.80 -15.24
CA SER A 316 32.11 -10.13 -14.94
C SER A 316 33.29 -11.07 -15.17
N ASP A 317 33.76 -11.72 -14.11
CA ASP A 317 34.90 -12.64 -14.16
C ASP A 317 34.48 -14.05 -14.61
N ILE A 318 33.26 -14.19 -15.13
CA ILE A 318 32.78 -15.41 -15.78
C ILE A 318 33.60 -15.60 -17.07
N ALA A 319 34.38 -16.66 -17.12
CA ALA A 319 35.10 -17.07 -18.32
C ALA A 319 34.23 -17.98 -19.22
N PRO A 320 34.46 -18.00 -20.54
CA PRO A 320 33.80 -18.95 -21.43
C PRO A 320 34.20 -20.40 -21.10
N PHE A 321 33.25 -21.32 -21.19
CA PHE A 321 33.53 -22.77 -21.11
C PHE A 321 34.40 -23.29 -22.29
N VAL A 322 34.53 -22.51 -23.37
CA VAL A 322 35.34 -22.81 -24.55
C VAL A 322 36.37 -21.71 -24.75
N GLN A 323 37.66 -22.06 -24.66
CA GLN A 323 38.76 -21.11 -24.75
C GLN A 323 38.79 -20.42 -26.13
N GLY A 324 38.62 -19.10 -26.13
CA GLY A 324 38.57 -18.27 -27.35
C GLY A 324 37.17 -17.74 -27.71
N ASN A 325 36.09 -18.23 -27.09
CA ASN A 325 34.78 -17.59 -27.20
C ASN A 325 34.71 -16.29 -26.40
N VAL A 326 33.75 -15.43 -26.73
CA VAL A 326 33.51 -14.11 -26.12
C VAL A 326 32.02 -13.94 -25.78
N PRO A 327 31.64 -13.02 -24.86
CA PRO A 327 30.25 -12.81 -24.51
C PRO A 327 29.42 -12.37 -25.72
N ASN A 328 28.19 -12.85 -25.82
CA ASN A 328 27.26 -12.49 -26.90
C ASN A 328 26.71 -11.06 -26.71
N ILE A 329 27.49 -10.07 -27.13
CA ILE A 329 27.16 -8.63 -27.05
C ILE A 329 25.96 -8.18 -27.92
N VAL A 330 25.41 -9.06 -28.77
CA VAL A 330 24.23 -8.78 -29.62
C VAL A 330 22.96 -9.39 -29.02
N GLY A 331 23.10 -10.25 -28.00
CA GLY A 331 21.99 -10.87 -27.28
C GLY A 331 21.10 -9.88 -26.51
N LYS A 332 19.97 -10.39 -26.01
CA LYS A 332 18.97 -9.61 -25.28
C LYS A 332 19.57 -9.02 -24.00
N SER A 333 19.39 -7.71 -23.77
CA SER A 333 20.02 -6.94 -22.68
C SER A 333 19.57 -7.29 -21.25
N ASN A 334 18.85 -8.40 -21.05
CA ASN A 334 18.40 -8.91 -19.76
C ASN A 334 18.82 -10.38 -19.61
N PRO A 335 19.82 -10.70 -18.77
CA PRO A 335 20.34 -12.06 -18.61
C PRO A 335 19.37 -13.03 -17.92
N PHE A 336 18.24 -12.54 -17.39
CA PHE A 336 17.20 -13.39 -16.77
C PHE A 336 16.08 -13.78 -17.75
N THR A 337 16.17 -13.38 -19.02
CA THR A 337 15.24 -13.81 -20.07
C THR A 337 15.72 -15.14 -20.63
N ARG A 338 14.88 -16.19 -20.59
CA ARG A 338 15.19 -17.45 -21.30
C ARG A 338 15.39 -17.16 -22.80
N SER A 339 16.52 -17.58 -23.34
CA SER A 339 16.85 -17.51 -24.77
C SER A 339 17.30 -18.89 -25.25
N GLU A 340 17.23 -19.11 -26.56
CA GLU A 340 17.82 -20.26 -27.26
C GLU A 340 19.14 -19.85 -27.97
N GLU A 341 19.59 -18.62 -27.73
CA GLU A 341 20.84 -18.03 -28.21
C GLU A 341 21.95 -18.31 -27.18
N ASP A 342 23.11 -18.81 -27.61
CA ASP A 342 24.27 -19.02 -26.73
C ASP A 342 24.80 -17.71 -26.14
N GLU A 343 25.14 -17.74 -24.84
CA GLU A 343 25.78 -16.62 -24.13
C GLU A 343 27.24 -16.40 -24.54
N TRP A 344 27.88 -17.44 -25.10
CA TRP A 344 29.33 -17.50 -25.38
C TRP A 344 29.58 -17.89 -26.84
N VAL A 345 29.83 -16.90 -27.69
CA VAL A 345 29.96 -17.07 -29.14
C VAL A 345 31.41 -16.98 -29.61
N ASN A 346 31.70 -17.58 -30.77
CA ASN A 346 33.00 -17.41 -31.43
C ASN A 346 33.13 -15.95 -31.93
N PRO A 347 34.29 -15.28 -31.78
CA PRO A 347 34.50 -13.92 -32.26
C PRO A 347 34.17 -13.69 -33.74
N GLN A 348 34.38 -14.71 -34.59
CA GLN A 348 34.04 -14.64 -36.01
C GLN A 348 32.53 -14.51 -36.24
N ALA A 349 31.70 -15.22 -35.47
CA ALA A 349 30.26 -15.15 -35.58
C ALA A 349 29.71 -13.75 -35.23
N LEU A 350 30.39 -12.99 -34.35
CA LEU A 350 30.02 -11.60 -34.08
C LEU A 350 30.31 -10.66 -35.26
N LEU A 351 31.32 -10.94 -36.08
CA LEU A 351 31.58 -10.21 -37.33
C LEU A 351 30.51 -10.55 -38.37
N ASP A 352 30.21 -11.84 -38.53
CA ASP A 352 29.18 -12.32 -39.46
C ASP A 352 27.80 -11.72 -39.13
N ILE A 353 27.45 -11.61 -37.83
CA ILE A 353 26.24 -10.94 -37.32
C ILE A 353 26.27 -9.41 -37.49
N ALA A 354 27.44 -8.78 -37.43
CA ALA A 354 27.58 -7.33 -37.63
C ALA A 354 27.35 -6.92 -39.09
N ASP A 355 27.82 -7.74 -40.04
CA ASP A 355 27.58 -7.56 -41.47
C ASP A 355 26.14 -7.98 -41.88
N SER A 356 25.52 -8.96 -41.20
CA SER A 356 24.16 -9.44 -41.50
C SER A 356 23.02 -8.52 -40.99
N ARG A 357 23.15 -7.20 -41.12
CA ARG A 357 22.11 -6.22 -40.71
C ARG A 357 20.94 -6.12 -41.71
N ASP A 358 20.20 -7.22 -41.87
CA ASP A 358 18.83 -7.21 -42.40
C ASP A 358 17.87 -7.91 -41.43
N HIS A 359 16.82 -7.19 -40.99
CA HIS A 359 15.93 -7.63 -39.93
C HIS A 359 14.76 -8.49 -40.45
N SER A 360 15.04 -9.64 -41.08
CA SER A 360 14.02 -10.71 -41.16
C SER A 360 14.56 -12.14 -41.29
N LYS A 361 14.19 -12.97 -40.31
CA LYS A 361 14.00 -14.43 -40.35
C LYS A 361 14.76 -15.25 -41.41
N VAL A 362 15.72 -16.06 -40.95
CA VAL A 362 16.00 -17.37 -41.56
C VAL A 362 15.67 -18.47 -40.56
N ALA A 363 14.44 -18.99 -40.65
CA ALA A 363 14.13 -20.34 -40.22
C ALA A 363 14.25 -21.26 -41.44
N VAL A 364 14.59 -22.54 -41.23
CA VAL A 364 14.75 -23.51 -42.33
C VAL A 364 13.43 -23.65 -43.11
N ALA A 365 13.53 -23.71 -44.43
CA ALA A 365 12.38 -23.72 -45.32
C ALA A 365 11.75 -25.11 -45.48
N ASP A 366 10.42 -25.14 -45.59
CA ASP A 366 9.72 -26.10 -46.44
C ASP A 366 8.52 -25.44 -47.15
N SER A 367 8.14 -26.07 -48.26
CA SER A 367 7.14 -25.86 -49.30
C SER A 367 5.89 -24.97 -49.10
N SER A 368 5.67 -24.17 -50.17
CA SER A 368 4.41 -23.99 -50.93
C SER A 368 3.58 -22.69 -50.83
N MET A 369 3.46 -22.07 -52.02
CA MET A 369 2.35 -21.29 -52.61
C MET A 369 1.82 -19.95 -52.04
N SER A 370 2.03 -18.93 -52.89
CA SER A 370 1.12 -17.81 -53.25
C SER A 370 1.29 -16.46 -52.51
N LYS A 371 0.70 -15.40 -53.10
CA LYS A 371 1.08 -13.98 -52.91
C LYS A 371 -0.11 -13.10 -52.51
N SER A 372 0.14 -12.07 -51.71
CA SER A 372 -0.21 -10.69 -52.11
C SER A 372 0.71 -9.67 -51.42
N GLN A 373 0.92 -8.50 -52.02
CA GLN A 373 1.74 -7.40 -51.48
C GLN A 373 0.91 -6.13 -51.31
N ARG A 374 1.25 -5.31 -50.32
CA ARG A 374 1.06 -3.85 -50.37
C ARG A 374 2.24 -3.15 -49.67
N GLN A 375 2.97 -2.33 -50.42
CA GLN A 375 4.11 -1.55 -49.92
C GLN A 375 3.68 -0.19 -49.36
N ARG A 376 4.46 0.34 -48.41
CA ARG A 376 4.64 1.79 -48.18
C ARG A 376 6.12 2.08 -47.95
N LYS A 377 6.60 3.24 -48.41
CA LYS A 377 8.01 3.69 -48.29
C LYS A 377 8.20 4.57 -47.04
N PRO A 378 9.39 4.58 -46.42
CA PRO A 378 9.73 5.51 -45.34
C PRO A 378 10.18 6.89 -45.86
N VAL A 379 10.26 7.86 -44.94
CA VAL A 379 10.89 9.18 -45.12
C VAL A 379 11.82 9.43 -43.92
N ALA A 380 12.96 10.07 -44.14
CA ALA A 380 14.07 10.14 -43.17
C ALA A 380 13.99 11.32 -42.17
N LEU A 381 14.74 11.20 -41.07
CA LEU A 381 15.10 12.31 -40.19
C LEU A 381 16.34 13.05 -40.73
N SER A 382 16.50 14.32 -40.35
CA SER A 382 17.73 15.09 -40.48
C SER A 382 18.19 15.62 -39.11
N GLN A 383 19.51 15.79 -38.94
CA GLN A 383 20.12 16.43 -37.78
C GLN A 383 20.53 17.89 -38.09
N PRO A 384 20.79 18.73 -37.08
CA PRO A 384 21.01 20.17 -37.25
C PRO A 384 22.49 20.54 -37.45
N ASP A 385 22.73 21.76 -37.96
CA ASP A 385 24.03 22.43 -37.86
C ASP A 385 23.86 23.97 -37.80
N SER A 386 24.96 24.74 -37.76
CA SER A 386 25.04 25.96 -36.93
C SER A 386 25.52 27.29 -37.59
N THR A 387 25.12 28.43 -36.99
CA THR A 387 25.66 29.82 -37.14
C THR A 387 25.54 30.56 -38.51
N PRO A 388 25.80 31.89 -38.63
CA PRO A 388 25.95 32.99 -37.63
C PRO A 388 24.93 34.16 -37.86
N ALA A 389 25.17 35.36 -37.28
CA ALA A 389 24.22 36.49 -37.15
C ALA A 389 24.62 37.80 -37.88
N SER A 390 23.74 38.83 -37.92
CA SER A 390 24.06 40.24 -37.54
C SER A 390 22.95 41.31 -37.82
N ILE A 391 22.85 42.35 -36.94
CA ILE A 391 22.48 43.79 -37.18
C ILE A 391 20.98 44.07 -37.58
N ILE A 392 20.18 45.03 -37.06
CA ILE A 392 20.33 46.48 -36.70
C ILE A 392 19.66 46.88 -35.33
N GLU A 393 20.15 48.01 -34.77
CA GLU A 393 19.70 48.94 -33.68
C GLU A 393 18.18 49.12 -33.38
N SER A 394 17.72 49.59 -32.19
CA SER A 394 18.04 50.84 -31.43
C SER A 394 17.93 50.71 -29.89
N GLN A 395 18.84 51.23 -29.03
CA GLN A 395 19.01 52.64 -28.56
C GLN A 395 17.74 53.24 -27.86
N ARG A 396 17.71 53.75 -26.60
CA ARG A 396 18.65 54.07 -25.47
C ARG A 396 17.89 53.81 -24.12
N GLY A 397 18.41 53.80 -22.88
CA GLY A 397 19.66 54.17 -22.17
C GLY A 397 19.28 54.71 -20.75
N GLY A 398 20.09 54.81 -19.68
CA GLY A 398 21.48 54.42 -19.37
C GLY A 398 21.89 54.89 -17.93
N GLY A 399 23.02 54.39 -17.37
CA GLY A 399 23.54 54.66 -16.00
C GLY A 399 23.10 53.62 -14.94
N CYS A 400 23.89 52.96 -14.08
CA CYS A 400 25.25 53.12 -13.49
C CYS A 400 25.36 54.11 -12.30
N ILE A 401 26.10 53.85 -11.21
CA ILE A 401 27.01 52.72 -10.88
C ILE A 401 26.36 51.72 -9.87
N SER A 402 26.85 51.21 -8.72
CA SER A 402 28.02 51.42 -7.81
C SER A 402 28.37 50.12 -7.01
N VAL A 403 29.42 50.15 -6.18
CA VAL A 403 29.78 49.16 -5.11
C VAL A 403 28.79 49.23 -3.91
N ASP A 404 28.71 48.34 -2.89
CA ASP A 404 29.71 47.47 -2.22
C ASP A 404 29.06 46.36 -1.32
N ALA A 405 29.88 45.47 -0.75
CA ALA A 405 29.73 44.72 0.51
C ALA A 405 28.54 43.74 0.83
N GLY A 406 28.89 42.45 1.02
CA GLY A 406 28.53 41.68 2.23
C GLY A 406 27.30 40.74 2.23
N GLU A 407 27.53 39.42 2.18
CA GLU A 407 26.50 38.39 2.45
C GLU A 407 26.24 38.17 3.97
N PRO A 408 24.96 38.09 4.41
CA PRO A 408 24.59 37.58 5.73
C PRO A 408 24.04 36.13 5.66
N LYS A 409 24.66 35.21 6.41
CA LYS A 409 24.17 33.81 6.51
C LYS A 409 22.79 33.72 7.20
N PRO A 410 21.89 32.81 6.78
CA PRO A 410 20.58 32.63 7.41
C PRO A 410 20.69 32.09 8.84
N ARG A 411 19.81 32.56 9.74
CA ARG A 411 19.78 32.15 11.16
C ARG A 411 18.93 30.91 11.38
N LEU A 412 19.36 30.03 12.28
CA LEU A 412 18.59 28.87 12.74
C LEU A 412 17.50 29.29 13.74
N PRO A 413 16.34 28.59 13.78
CA PRO A 413 15.29 28.84 14.77
C PRO A 413 15.66 28.28 16.16
N PRO A 414 15.12 28.87 17.25
CA PRO A 414 15.40 28.42 18.63
C PRO A 414 14.71 27.09 18.99
N ARG A 415 15.28 26.35 19.95
CA ARG A 415 14.66 25.14 20.53
C ARG A 415 13.44 25.49 21.41
N PRO A 416 12.38 24.66 21.44
CA PRO A 416 11.33 24.74 22.47
C PRO A 416 11.86 24.26 23.84
N PRO A 417 11.27 24.71 24.96
CA PRO A 417 11.73 24.39 26.31
C PRO A 417 11.35 22.97 26.76
N THR A 418 12.24 22.35 27.54
CA THR A 418 11.98 21.11 28.28
C THR A 418 11.12 21.37 29.51
N TRP A 419 10.05 20.59 29.68
CA TRP A 419 9.23 20.61 30.90
C TRP A 419 9.84 19.70 31.98
N GLN A 420 9.88 20.20 33.21
CA GLN A 420 10.37 19.48 34.38
C GLN A 420 9.24 18.63 35.01
N THR A 421 9.61 17.53 35.65
CA THR A 421 8.70 16.65 36.40
C THR A 421 8.35 17.24 37.77
N GLY A 422 7.05 17.40 38.04
CA GLY A 422 6.51 17.67 39.38
C GLY A 422 5.82 16.42 39.95
N GLU A 423 5.88 16.23 41.26
CA GLU A 423 5.48 14.98 41.92
C GLU A 423 4.00 14.94 42.38
N ASN A 424 3.57 13.73 42.77
CA ASN A 424 2.57 13.42 43.80
C ASN A 424 1.16 14.04 43.73
N PHE A 425 0.16 13.19 43.46
CA PHE A 425 -1.02 13.04 44.32
C PHE A 425 -1.73 11.68 44.10
N LEU A 426 -2.05 10.96 45.18
CA LEU A 426 -2.76 9.67 45.17
C LEU A 426 -4.09 9.78 45.95
N PRO A 427 -5.23 9.35 45.38
CA PRO A 427 -6.45 9.03 46.12
C PRO A 427 -6.60 7.52 46.39
N GLN A 428 -7.24 7.16 47.51
CA GLN A 428 -7.51 5.78 47.95
C GLN A 428 -8.83 5.20 47.39
N PRO A 429 -9.00 3.87 47.32
CA PRO A 429 -10.18 3.22 46.72
C PRO A 429 -11.39 3.12 47.66
N ILE A 430 -12.60 3.22 47.09
CA ILE A 430 -13.88 3.01 47.79
C ILE A 430 -14.48 1.64 47.39
N LYS A 431 -15.18 0.98 48.33
CA LYS A 431 -15.65 -0.41 48.20
C LYS A 431 -17.05 -0.55 47.56
N ARG A 432 -17.33 -1.77 47.10
CA ARG A 432 -18.53 -2.23 46.37
C ARG A 432 -19.84 -2.11 47.18
N SER A 433 -20.96 -2.13 46.45
CA SER A 433 -22.22 -2.76 46.87
C SER A 433 -22.75 -3.65 45.72
N ALA A 434 -23.58 -4.66 46.01
CA ALA A 434 -24.07 -5.61 45.01
C ALA A 434 -25.44 -6.23 45.38
N THR A 435 -26.40 -6.12 44.44
CA THR A 435 -27.74 -6.73 44.39
C THR A 435 -28.27 -6.56 42.95
N ALA A 436 -29.13 -7.40 42.36
CA ALA A 436 -29.64 -8.72 42.72
C ALA A 436 -29.88 -9.54 41.43
N ALA A 437 -30.21 -10.83 41.54
CA ALA A 437 -30.35 -11.74 40.39
C ALA A 437 -31.78 -11.80 39.81
N HIS A 438 -31.88 -12.02 38.50
CA HIS A 438 -33.06 -12.60 37.83
C HIS A 438 -32.64 -13.58 36.73
N THR A 439 -33.39 -14.68 36.62
CA THR A 439 -33.11 -15.79 35.70
C THR A 439 -33.78 -15.58 34.34
N PRO A 440 -33.07 -15.62 33.21
CA PRO A 440 -33.67 -15.63 31.89
C PRO A 440 -34.10 -17.05 31.48
N THR A 441 -35.26 -17.17 30.82
CA THR A 441 -35.68 -18.39 30.12
C THR A 441 -35.06 -18.42 28.71
N ASN A 442 -34.39 -19.51 28.35
CA ASN A 442 -33.86 -19.71 26.99
C ASN A 442 -34.98 -19.79 25.95
N LEU A 443 -34.71 -19.24 24.75
CA LEU A 443 -35.61 -19.31 23.60
C LEU A 443 -34.82 -19.23 22.27
N LEU A 444 -33.74 -20.02 22.18
CA LEU A 444 -32.89 -20.17 20.98
C LEU A 444 -32.38 -21.63 20.88
N ASP A 445 -33.27 -22.57 20.55
CA ASP A 445 -32.91 -23.94 20.17
C ASP A 445 -33.89 -24.43 19.08
N GLU A 446 -33.62 -24.06 17.83
CA GLU A 446 -34.09 -24.76 16.62
C GLU A 446 -33.28 -24.27 15.41
N VAL A 447 -32.35 -25.10 14.93
CA VAL A 447 -31.54 -24.85 13.71
C VAL A 447 -31.77 -26.02 12.76
N ASP A 448 -32.15 -25.72 11.53
CA ASP A 448 -32.48 -26.70 10.50
C ASP A 448 -31.23 -27.55 10.11
N PRO A 449 -31.25 -28.89 10.30
CA PRO A 449 -30.12 -29.76 9.97
C PRO A 449 -29.93 -30.00 8.45
N ALA A 450 -30.71 -29.39 7.56
CA ALA A 450 -30.62 -29.62 6.11
C ALA A 450 -29.35 -29.06 5.44
N ILE A 451 -28.53 -28.24 6.11
CA ILE A 451 -27.41 -27.50 5.49
C ILE A 451 -26.05 -28.25 5.56
N GLU A 452 -26.05 -29.58 5.73
CA GLU A 452 -24.84 -30.41 5.58
C GLU A 452 -24.80 -31.18 4.24
N LYS A 453 -24.30 -30.53 3.17
CA LYS A 453 -23.48 -31.11 2.07
C LYS A 453 -23.13 -30.08 1.00
N TRP A 454 -22.02 -29.37 1.18
CA TRP A 454 -21.27 -28.77 0.06
C TRP A 454 -19.76 -28.80 0.35
N LYS A 455 -18.96 -29.32 -0.58
CA LYS A 455 -17.50 -29.29 -0.51
C LYS A 455 -16.98 -28.38 -1.63
N PRO A 456 -16.19 -27.33 -1.34
CA PRO A 456 -15.59 -26.51 -2.38
C PRO A 456 -14.52 -27.31 -3.13
N LEU A 457 -14.48 -27.16 -4.46
CA LEU A 457 -13.40 -27.69 -5.29
C LEU A 457 -12.19 -26.76 -5.20
N LEU A 458 -11.09 -27.25 -4.65
CA LEU A 458 -9.79 -26.59 -4.75
C LEU A 458 -9.13 -26.98 -6.09
N PRO A 459 -8.56 -26.03 -6.85
CA PRO A 459 -7.77 -26.35 -8.02
C PRO A 459 -6.43 -26.98 -7.61
N HIS A 460 -6.04 -28.09 -8.25
CA HIS A 460 -4.72 -28.69 -8.07
C HIS A 460 -3.64 -27.93 -8.85
N ARG A 461 -2.70 -27.31 -8.14
CA ARG A 461 -1.26 -27.28 -8.45
C ARG A 461 -0.46 -26.74 -7.28
#